data_AF-A0A7W1LWI1-F1
#
_entry.id   AF-A0A7W1LWI1-F1
#
_cell.length_a   1.000
_cell.length_b   1.000
_cell.length_c   1.000
_cell.angle_alpha   90.00
_cell.angle_beta   90.00
_cell.angle_gamma   90.00
#
_symmetry.space_group_name_H-M   'P 1'
#
loop_
_entity.id
_entity.type
_entity.pdbx_description
1 polymer ?
#
loop_
_entity_poly.entity_id
_entity_poly.type
_entity_poly.pdbx_seq_one_letter_code
_entity_poly.pdbx_strand_id
1 'polypeptide(L)'
;MESSVKEIIESYNPNSPLAEASTIPAPWYVDARIVDLERRAVFARSWQMAGRADQVREPGQYITCELAGEPLLIVRGSDHTLRGFFNVCRHHAAAVMTEAEGSAPALRCPYHGWTYTLARQSGDPLRAADSAGRGTGVRRGHGRSSDLRRIRRYYF
;
A
#
# COMPACT_ATOMS: atom_id res chain seq x y z
N MET A 1 6.13 36.93 -4.05
CA MET A 1 6.91 35.71 -4.34
C MET A 1 6.45 34.66 -3.34
N GLU A 2 6.02 33.49 -3.81
CA GLU A 2 5.70 32.39 -2.90
C GLU A 2 6.98 31.91 -2.22
N SER A 3 6.94 31.69 -0.91
CA SER A 3 8.05 31.09 -0.18
C SER A 3 8.34 29.68 -0.69
N SER A 4 9.63 29.33 -0.75
CA SER A 4 10.05 27.99 -1.10
C SER A 4 9.67 26.98 0.00
N VAL A 5 9.55 25.70 -0.34
CA VAL A 5 9.29 24.63 0.65
C VAL A 5 10.36 24.62 1.75
N LYS A 6 11.61 24.90 1.38
CA LYS A 6 12.72 24.98 2.32
C LYS A 6 12.53 26.11 3.33
N GLU A 7 12.21 27.32 2.84
CA GLU A 7 11.92 28.47 3.71
C GLU A 7 10.74 28.20 4.65
N ILE A 8 9.70 27.51 4.17
CA ILE A 8 8.56 27.11 5.00
C ILE A 8 9.01 26.17 6.13
N ILE A 9 9.85 25.18 5.84
CA ILE A 9 10.36 24.24 6.87
C ILE A 9 11.26 24.99 7.86
N GLU A 10 12.16 25.83 7.37
CA GLU A 10 13.11 26.58 8.20
C GLU A 10 12.46 27.68 9.03
N SER A 11 11.19 28.01 8.78
CA SER A 11 10.42 28.95 9.61
C SER A 11 10.05 28.42 11.00
N TYR A 12 10.27 27.13 11.28
CA TYR A 12 10.09 26.52 12.59
C TYR A 12 11.43 26.20 13.26
N ASN A 13 11.61 26.62 14.51
CA ASN A 13 12.75 26.19 15.32
C ASN A 13 12.32 25.04 16.26
N PRO A 14 12.68 23.78 15.97
CA PRO A 14 12.33 22.64 16.82
C PRO A 14 13.10 22.60 18.15
N ASN A 15 14.12 23.45 18.32
CA ASN A 15 14.96 23.49 19.51
C ASN A 15 14.61 24.64 20.47
N SER A 16 13.54 25.39 20.21
CA SER A 16 13.10 26.44 21.13
C SER A 16 12.77 25.85 22.50
N PRO A 17 13.17 26.50 23.61
CA PRO A 17 12.75 26.09 24.95
C PRO A 17 11.23 26.01 25.05
N LEU A 18 10.69 25.08 25.86
CA LEU A 18 9.24 24.89 25.99
C LEU A 18 8.48 26.19 26.33
N ALA A 19 9.10 27.07 27.12
CA ALA A 19 8.52 28.37 27.50
C ALA A 19 8.35 29.36 26.32
N GLU A 20 9.08 29.15 25.23
CA GLU A 20 9.09 29.98 24.02
C GLU A 20 8.57 29.20 22.79
N ALA A 21 8.16 27.94 22.99
CA ALA A 21 7.70 27.08 21.92
C ALA A 21 6.33 27.53 21.40
N SER A 22 6.18 27.49 20.08
CA SER A 22 4.91 27.68 19.39
C SER A 22 4.51 26.41 18.66
N THR A 23 3.24 26.36 18.23
CA THR A 23 2.80 25.35 17.26
C THR A 23 3.58 25.52 15.96
N ILE A 24 3.64 24.45 15.17
CA ILE A 24 4.27 24.52 13.84
C ILE A 24 3.60 25.60 12.96
N PRO A 25 4.33 26.19 11.99
CA PRO A 25 3.84 27.26 11.15
C PRO A 25 2.58 26.88 10.37
N ALA A 26 1.65 27.83 10.18
CA ALA A 26 0.40 27.61 9.45
C ALA A 26 0.58 26.92 8.07
N PRO A 27 1.60 27.26 7.25
CA PRO A 27 1.81 26.59 5.97
C PRO A 27 2.05 25.07 6.06
N TRP A 28 2.56 24.55 7.19
CA TRP A 28 2.74 23.10 7.35
C TRP A 28 1.42 22.33 7.36
N TYR A 29 0.31 22.99 7.72
CA TYR A 29 -1.01 22.37 7.75
C TYR A 29 -1.77 22.45 6.43
N VAL A 30 -1.46 23.43 5.57
CA VAL A 30 -2.33 23.79 4.43
C VAL A 30 -1.61 23.79 3.08
N ASP A 31 -0.28 23.89 3.06
CA ASP A 31 0.48 23.89 1.80
C ASP A 31 0.58 22.46 1.26
N ALA A 32 0.00 22.23 0.08
CA ALA A 32 0.01 20.93 -0.59
C ALA A 32 1.43 20.37 -0.80
N ARG A 33 2.43 21.24 -0.93
CA ARG A 33 3.84 20.84 -1.11
C ARG A 33 4.42 20.22 0.16
N ILE A 34 3.91 20.58 1.33
CA ILE A 34 4.32 20.02 2.61
C ILE A 34 3.75 18.61 2.78
N VAL A 35 2.46 18.38 2.53
CA VAL A 35 1.90 17.02 2.62
C VAL A 35 2.56 16.06 1.64
N ASP A 36 2.91 16.51 0.42
CA ASP A 36 3.65 15.68 -0.53
C ASP A 36 5.10 15.40 -0.10
N LEU A 37 5.71 16.30 0.67
CA LEU A 37 6.99 16.04 1.31
C LEU A 37 6.84 15.03 2.45
N GLU A 38 5.85 15.20 3.34
CA GLU A 38 5.58 14.30 4.45
C GLU A 38 5.29 12.88 3.96
N ARG A 39 4.49 12.73 2.91
CA ARG A 39 4.22 11.45 2.22
C ARG A 39 5.52 10.72 1.87
N ARG A 40 6.48 11.43 1.26
CA ARG A 40 7.74 10.84 0.79
C ARG A 40 8.79 10.68 1.88
N ALA A 41 8.88 11.62 2.81
CA ALA A 41 9.95 11.70 3.79
C ALA A 41 9.61 10.99 5.11
N VAL A 42 8.34 11.02 5.53
CA VAL A 42 7.86 10.45 6.78
C VAL A 42 7.08 9.17 6.51
N PHE A 43 5.92 9.25 5.86
CA PHE A 43 4.99 8.11 5.76
C PHE A 43 5.55 6.94 4.94
N ALA A 44 6.22 7.19 3.81
CA ALA A 44 6.84 6.14 3.00
C ALA A 44 8.11 5.52 3.63
N ARG A 45 8.67 6.15 4.68
CA ARG A 45 9.96 5.78 5.27
C ARG A 45 9.87 5.33 6.72
N SER A 46 8.69 5.34 7.31
CA SER A 46 8.44 4.91 8.69
C SER A 46 7.42 3.78 8.73
N TRP A 47 7.35 3.09 9.87
CA TRP A 47 6.32 2.08 10.12
C TRP A 47 4.99 2.76 10.41
N GLN A 48 3.92 2.24 9.83
CA GLN A 48 2.57 2.75 10.06
C GLN A 48 1.62 1.63 10.46
N MET A 49 0.62 1.96 11.28
CA MET A 49 -0.43 1.04 11.69
C MET A 49 -1.44 0.86 10.56
N ALA A 50 -1.61 -0.38 10.10
CA ALA A 50 -2.52 -0.70 8.99
C ALA A 50 -3.78 -1.44 9.42
N GLY A 51 -3.82 -2.00 10.63
CA GLY A 51 -4.97 -2.70 11.20
C GLY A 51 -4.56 -3.51 12.43
N ARG A 52 -5.43 -4.41 12.88
CA ARG A 52 -5.15 -5.32 14.00
C ARG A 52 -4.91 -6.75 13.53
N ALA A 53 -3.98 -7.45 14.17
CA ALA A 53 -3.68 -8.84 13.86
C ALA A 53 -4.87 -9.82 13.96
N ASP A 54 -5.88 -9.54 14.80
CA ASP A 54 -7.07 -10.38 14.97
C ASP A 54 -8.03 -10.34 13.77
N GLN A 55 -8.00 -9.27 12.97
CA GLN A 55 -8.78 -9.15 11.73
C GLN A 55 -8.25 -10.07 10.60
N VAL A 56 -7.02 -10.55 10.73
CA VAL A 56 -6.29 -11.36 9.73
C VAL A 56 -5.63 -12.57 10.39
N ARG A 57 -6.39 -13.27 11.23
CA ARG A 57 -5.94 -14.44 12.01
C ARG A 57 -5.80 -15.68 11.14
N GLU A 58 -6.83 -15.98 10.36
CA GLU A 58 -6.93 -17.20 9.56
C GLU A 58 -6.53 -16.98 8.10
N PRO A 59 -5.97 -18.00 7.42
CA PRO A 59 -5.69 -17.94 5.99
C PRO A 59 -6.86 -17.42 5.14
N GLY A 60 -6.56 -16.53 4.20
CA GLY A 60 -7.55 -15.90 3.33
C GLY A 60 -8.20 -14.66 3.92
N GLN A 61 -8.12 -14.44 5.24
CA GLN A 61 -8.60 -13.20 5.84
C GLN A 61 -7.74 -12.02 5.40
N TYR A 62 -8.41 -10.93 5.06
CA TYR A 62 -7.79 -9.70 4.62
C TYR A 62 -8.49 -8.46 5.18
N ILE A 63 -7.75 -7.35 5.18
CA ILE A 63 -8.26 -6.00 5.36
C ILE A 63 -7.71 -5.09 4.26
N THR A 64 -8.47 -4.05 3.92
CA THR A 64 -8.02 -2.97 3.04
C THR A 64 -8.03 -1.65 3.81
N CYS A 65 -7.07 -0.79 3.51
CA CYS A 65 -6.99 0.55 4.08
C CYS A 65 -6.28 1.50 3.13
N GLU A 66 -6.45 2.80 3.32
CA GLU A 66 -5.67 3.83 2.63
C GLU A 66 -4.72 4.47 3.62
N LEU A 67 -3.45 4.61 3.25
CA LEU A 67 -2.47 5.28 4.08
C LEU A 67 -1.67 6.30 3.27
N ALA A 68 -1.74 7.57 3.68
CA ALA A 68 -1.05 8.67 3.03
C ALA A 68 -1.31 8.77 1.52
N GLY A 69 -2.51 8.36 1.07
CA GLY A 69 -2.92 8.32 -0.34
C GLY A 69 -2.61 7.01 -1.07
N GLU A 70 -2.06 6.01 -0.38
CA GLU A 70 -1.73 4.70 -0.97
C GLU A 70 -2.76 3.65 -0.54
N PRO A 71 -3.44 2.96 -1.48
CA PRO A 71 -4.39 1.91 -1.16
C PRO A 71 -3.65 0.60 -0.86
N LEU A 72 -3.91 0.03 0.31
CA LEU A 72 -3.22 -1.15 0.85
C LEU A 72 -4.18 -2.32 0.98
N LEU A 73 -3.65 -3.53 0.79
CA LEU A 73 -4.29 -4.80 1.04
C LEU A 73 -3.39 -5.63 1.93
N ILE A 74 -3.91 -6.04 3.07
CA ILE A 74 -3.23 -6.86 4.06
C ILE A 74 -3.93 -8.19 4.11
N VAL A 75 -3.19 -9.30 4.00
CA VAL A 75 -3.79 -10.64 3.92
C VAL A 75 -2.94 -11.69 4.62
N ARG A 76 -3.62 -12.63 5.27
CA ARG A 76 -3.01 -13.87 5.76
C ARG A 76 -2.94 -14.88 4.62
N GLY A 77 -1.74 -15.22 4.17
CA GLY A 77 -1.58 -16.24 3.13
C GLY A 77 -1.91 -17.65 3.61
N SER A 78 -1.99 -18.60 2.68
CA SER A 78 -2.28 -20.00 3.00
C SER A 78 -1.17 -20.71 3.77
N ASP A 79 0.02 -20.12 3.83
CA ASP A 79 1.15 -20.54 4.66
C ASP A 79 1.20 -19.83 6.02
N HIS A 80 0.07 -19.25 6.46
CA HIS A 80 -0.08 -18.46 7.68
C HIS A 80 0.84 -17.22 7.77
N THR A 81 1.51 -16.83 6.67
CA THR A 81 2.35 -15.63 6.67
C THR A 81 1.53 -14.38 6.35
N LEU A 82 1.68 -13.36 7.18
CA LEU A 82 1.07 -12.05 6.98
C LEU A 82 1.80 -11.26 5.88
N ARG A 83 1.05 -10.66 4.96
CA ARG A 83 1.62 -9.92 3.83
C ARG A 83 0.83 -8.64 3.57
N GLY A 84 1.52 -7.62 3.08
CA GLY A 84 0.93 -6.36 2.63
C GLY A 84 1.29 -6.05 1.18
N PHE A 85 0.31 -5.58 0.43
CA PHE A 85 0.40 -5.20 -0.98
C PHE A 85 -0.26 -3.85 -1.22
N PHE A 86 0.12 -3.16 -2.29
CA PHE A 86 -0.77 -2.15 -2.85
C PHE A 86 -2.02 -2.83 -3.39
N ASN A 87 -3.21 -2.34 -3.03
CA ASN A 87 -4.49 -2.85 -3.51
C ASN A 87 -4.79 -2.36 -4.93
N VAL A 88 -3.86 -2.61 -5.86
CA VAL A 88 -3.88 -2.09 -7.23
C VAL A 88 -3.57 -3.21 -8.20
N CYS A 89 -4.55 -3.57 -9.02
CA CYS A 89 -4.40 -4.60 -10.02
C CYS A 89 -3.34 -4.21 -11.06
N ARG A 90 -2.42 -5.13 -11.36
CA ARG A 90 -1.34 -4.92 -12.34
C ARG A 90 -1.84 -4.80 -13.79
N HIS A 91 -3.09 -5.17 -14.06
CA HIS A 91 -3.71 -5.08 -15.38
C HIS A 91 -4.10 -3.63 -15.73
N HIS A 92 -5.08 -3.07 -15.02
CA HIS A 92 -5.65 -1.73 -15.27
C HIS A 92 -5.93 -0.98 -13.96
N ALA A 93 -5.10 -1.18 -12.93
CA ALA A 93 -5.11 -0.42 -11.68
C ALA A 93 -6.42 -0.41 -10.86
N ALA A 94 -7.41 -1.22 -11.22
CA ALA A 94 -8.59 -1.43 -10.40
C ALA A 94 -8.20 -1.97 -9.00
N ALA A 95 -8.95 -1.59 -7.97
CA ALA A 95 -8.84 -2.20 -6.66
C ALA A 95 -9.05 -3.71 -6.77
N VAL A 96 -8.18 -4.50 -6.12
CA VAL A 96 -8.27 -5.96 -6.17
C VAL A 96 -9.35 -6.45 -5.23
N MET A 97 -9.39 -5.91 -4.01
CA MET A 97 -10.43 -6.15 -3.02
C MET A 97 -11.16 -4.84 -2.72
N THR A 98 -12.49 -4.83 -2.79
CA THR A 98 -13.32 -3.63 -2.60
C THR A 98 -13.86 -3.47 -1.19
N GLU A 99 -14.01 -4.59 -0.47
CA GLU A 99 -14.49 -4.57 0.91
C GLU A 99 -13.37 -4.16 1.88
N ALA A 100 -13.75 -3.50 2.97
CA ALA A 100 -12.83 -3.09 4.03
C ALA A 100 -12.18 -4.29 4.73
N GLU A 101 -12.90 -5.39 4.86
CA GLU A 101 -12.41 -6.64 5.42
C GLU A 101 -13.17 -7.83 4.82
N GLY A 102 -12.59 -9.02 4.90
CA GLY A 102 -13.24 -10.23 4.42
C GLY A 102 -12.33 -11.46 4.45
N SER A 103 -12.80 -12.54 3.85
CA SER A 103 -12.01 -13.75 3.62
C SER A 103 -12.21 -14.24 2.20
N ALA A 104 -11.12 -14.54 1.50
CA ALA A 104 -11.16 -15.05 0.14
C ALA A 104 -10.09 -16.13 -0.08
N PRO A 105 -10.38 -17.22 -0.82
CA PRO A 105 -9.38 -18.24 -1.13
C PRO A 105 -8.31 -17.76 -2.13
N ALA A 106 -8.59 -16.68 -2.86
CA ALA A 106 -7.68 -16.00 -3.77
C ALA A 106 -8.09 -14.53 -3.94
N LEU A 107 -7.15 -13.67 -4.33
CA LEU A 107 -7.41 -12.25 -4.54
C LEU A 107 -7.81 -12.03 -6.00
N ARG A 108 -9.10 -11.86 -6.28
CA ARG A 108 -9.63 -11.76 -7.64
C ARG A 108 -10.08 -10.33 -7.94
N CYS A 109 -9.41 -9.69 -8.90
CA CYS A 109 -9.79 -8.36 -9.34
C CYS A 109 -11.18 -8.39 -10.00
N PRO A 110 -12.13 -7.54 -9.57
CA PRO A 110 -13.50 -7.55 -10.07
C PRO A 110 -13.61 -7.07 -11.52
N TYR A 111 -12.60 -6.39 -12.06
CA TYR A 111 -12.68 -5.82 -13.39
C TYR A 111 -12.60 -6.87 -14.51
N HIS A 112 -11.53 -7.68 -14.54
CA HIS A 112 -11.31 -8.68 -15.58
C HIS A 112 -11.00 -10.08 -15.01
N GLY A 113 -11.21 -10.29 -13.71
CA GLY A 113 -11.02 -11.60 -13.07
C GLY A 113 -9.56 -12.02 -12.88
N TRP A 114 -8.61 -11.10 -13.06
CA TRP A 114 -7.19 -11.36 -12.79
C TRP A 114 -7.02 -11.80 -11.33
N THR A 115 -6.46 -12.98 -11.12
CA THR A 115 -6.44 -13.64 -9.81
C THR A 115 -5.02 -13.79 -9.29
N TYR A 116 -4.75 -13.37 -8.05
CA TYR A 116 -3.48 -13.55 -7.37
C TYR A 116 -3.61 -14.66 -6.31
N THR A 117 -2.65 -15.59 -6.29
CA THR A 117 -2.66 -16.72 -5.34
C THR A 117 -2.22 -16.28 -3.95
N LEU A 118 -2.71 -16.97 -2.90
CA LEU A 118 -2.28 -16.79 -1.50
C LEU A 118 -1.12 -17.70 -1.08
N ALA A 119 -0.69 -18.61 -1.97
CA ALA A 119 0.36 -19.59 -1.68
C ALA A 119 1.75 -18.95 -1.52
N ARG A 120 2.58 -19.59 -0.70
CA ARG A 120 4.00 -19.28 -0.58
C ARG A 120 4.68 -19.57 -1.91
N GLN A 121 5.34 -18.57 -2.48
CA GLN A 121 6.24 -18.78 -3.61
C GLN A 121 7.66 -18.43 -3.18
N SER A 122 8.61 -19.32 -3.50
CA SER A 122 10.02 -19.21 -3.12
C SER A 122 10.61 -17.92 -3.70
N GLY A 123 10.77 -16.89 -2.88
CA GLY A 123 11.49 -15.67 -3.26
C GLY A 123 10.73 -14.55 -3.98
N ASP A 124 9.43 -14.65 -4.27
CA ASP A 124 8.74 -13.67 -5.14
C ASP A 124 7.31 -13.29 -4.65
N PRO A 125 6.75 -12.10 -5.02
CA PRO A 125 5.44 -11.61 -4.58
C PRO A 125 4.28 -12.48 -5.08
N LEU A 126 3.04 -12.24 -4.60
CA LEU A 126 1.88 -13.04 -5.03
C LEU A 126 1.73 -12.92 -6.55
N ARG A 127 2.06 -14.00 -7.25
CA ARG A 127 1.91 -14.06 -8.71
C ARG A 127 0.44 -14.17 -9.08
N ALA A 128 0.12 -13.56 -10.22
CA ALA A 128 -1.07 -13.93 -10.97
C ALA A 128 -1.10 -15.45 -11.20
N ALA A 129 -2.21 -16.11 -10.91
CA ALA A 129 -2.51 -17.37 -11.58
C ALA A 129 -2.95 -17.02 -13.00
N ASP A 130 -2.31 -17.61 -14.01
CA ASP A 130 -2.74 -17.50 -15.40
C ASP A 130 -4.09 -18.21 -15.57
N SER A 131 -5.17 -17.52 -15.24
CA SER A 131 -6.53 -17.91 -15.60
C SER A 131 -7.06 -16.97 -16.68
N ALA A 132 -6.29 -16.80 -17.74
CA ALA A 132 -6.86 -16.48 -19.04
C ALA A 132 -7.70 -17.70 -19.45
N GLY A 133 -8.97 -17.48 -19.76
CA GLY A 133 -9.92 -18.54 -20.09
C GLY A 133 -9.39 -19.51 -21.15
N ARG A 134 -9.88 -20.75 -21.12
CA ARG A 134 -9.73 -21.72 -22.20
C ARG A 134 -10.05 -21.05 -23.55
N GLY A 135 -9.01 -20.75 -24.31
CA GLY A 135 -9.08 -20.14 -25.62
C GLY A 135 -7.73 -20.38 -26.31
N THR A 136 -7.79 -21.08 -27.43
CA THR A 136 -6.66 -21.58 -28.21
C THR A 136 -5.64 -20.49 -28.61
N GLY A 137 -4.37 -20.72 -28.27
CA GLY A 137 -3.19 -20.27 -29.02
C GLY A 137 -2.87 -18.77 -29.07
N VAL A 138 -1.80 -18.35 -28.39
CA VAL A 138 -0.68 -17.56 -28.95
C VAL A 138 0.45 -17.55 -27.90
N ARG A 139 1.67 -17.91 -28.32
CA ARG A 139 2.89 -17.82 -27.51
C ARG A 139 3.62 -16.50 -27.78
N ARG A 140 4.15 -15.95 -26.68
CA ARG A 140 5.30 -15.03 -26.50
C ARG A 140 5.08 -13.51 -26.62
N GLY A 141 5.36 -12.85 -25.48
CA GLY A 141 6.36 -11.77 -25.43
C GLY A 141 5.90 -10.52 -24.70
N HIS A 142 6.46 -10.27 -23.51
CA HIS A 142 7.06 -9.02 -23.00
C HIS A 142 7.03 -9.04 -21.46
N GLY A 143 8.21 -9.15 -20.84
CA GLY A 143 8.37 -9.24 -19.39
C GLY A 143 7.94 -7.96 -18.68
N ARG A 144 6.76 -7.99 -18.06
CA ARG A 144 6.36 -7.08 -16.99
C ARG A 144 5.85 -7.94 -15.84
N SER A 145 6.49 -7.87 -14.68
CA SER A 145 6.14 -8.67 -13.50
C SER A 145 4.63 -8.54 -13.19
N SER A 146 3.98 -9.71 -13.13
CA SER A 146 2.55 -9.97 -12.93
C SER A 146 2.15 -9.97 -11.45
N ASP A 147 3.04 -9.47 -10.59
CA ASP A 147 2.95 -9.69 -9.15
C ASP A 147 2.51 -8.41 -8.43
N LEU A 148 1.75 -8.56 -7.34
CA LEU A 148 1.45 -7.43 -6.47
C LEU A 148 2.74 -6.92 -5.82
N ARG A 149 2.95 -5.60 -5.88
CA ARG A 149 4.11 -4.98 -5.24
C ARG A 149 3.98 -5.10 -3.73
N ARG A 150 4.94 -5.80 -3.13
CA ARG A 150 5.02 -6.03 -1.68
C ARG A 150 5.42 -4.74 -0.97
N ILE A 151 4.81 -4.49 0.18
CA ILE A 151 5.26 -3.43 1.08
C ILE A 151 6.08 -4.04 2.22
N ARG A 152 7.15 -3.35 2.62
CA ARG A 152 8.08 -3.80 3.67
C ARG A 152 7.91 -3.07 5.02
N ARG A 153 6.94 -2.16 5.17
CA ARG A 153 6.95 -1.12 6.23
C ARG A 153 5.60 -0.85 6.93
N TYR A 154 4.69 -1.81 7.01
CA TYR A 154 3.42 -1.66 7.76
C TYR A 154 3.28 -2.70 8.88
N TYR A 155 2.84 -2.27 10.06
CA TYR A 155 2.61 -3.11 11.26
C TYR A 155 1.11 -3.41 11.43
N PHE A 156 0.84 -4.54 12.12
CA PHE A 156 -0.46 -5.15 12.38
C PHE A 156 -0.57 -5.66 13.82
#